data_AF-A8LSR5-F1
#
_entry.id   AF-A8LSR5-F1
#
_cell.length_a   1.000
_cell.length_b   1.000
_cell.length_c   1.000
_cell.angle_alpha   90.00
_cell.angle_beta   90.00
_cell.angle_gamma   90.00
#
_symmetry.space_group_name_H-M   'P 1'
#
loop_
_entity.id
_entity.type
_entity.pdbx_description
1 polymer ?
#
loop_
_entity_poly.entity_id
_entity_poly.type
_entity_poly.pdbx_seq_one_letter_code
_entity_poly.pdbx_strand_id
1 'polypeptide(L)'
;MDSLEYRFSQLQDPRAIAVLGHLEDCLGALPLAASLSRGIAYAQYKNEMNRLAVAVDLRVTDDAAVELINPVVVADTGSVVDRAGLDAQL
;
A
#
# COMPACT_ATOMS: atom_id res chain seq x y z
N MET A 1 0.17 -5.54 18.27
CA MET A 1 0.80 -4.67 17.28
C MET A 1 0.04 -4.82 15.99
N ASP A 2 -0.51 -3.73 15.49
CA ASP A 2 -1.23 -3.71 14.21
C ASP A 2 -0.24 -3.84 13.01
N SER A 3 -0.75 -4.22 11.84
CA SER A 3 0.01 -4.39 10.60
C SER A 3 0.68 -3.08 10.15
N LEU A 4 0.01 -1.92 10.27
CA LEU A 4 0.64 -0.62 9.97
C LEU A 4 1.70 -0.26 11.01
N GLU A 5 1.35 -0.42 12.29
CA GLU A 5 2.25 -0.14 13.42
C GLU A 5 3.56 -0.93 13.30
N TYR A 6 3.48 -2.20 12.92
CA TYR A 6 4.67 -3.00 12.65
C TYR A 6 5.54 -2.37 11.55
N ARG A 7 4.95 -1.98 10.42
CA ARG A 7 5.71 -1.41 9.29
C ARG A 7 6.37 -0.08 9.67
N PHE A 8 5.66 0.79 10.38
CA PHE A 8 6.26 2.03 10.90
C PHE A 8 7.48 1.74 11.77
N SER A 9 7.43 0.73 12.64
CA SER A 9 8.57 0.36 13.50
C SER A 9 9.81 -0.13 12.73
N GLN A 10 9.65 -0.57 11.48
CA GLN A 10 10.75 -1.10 10.66
C GLN A 10 11.37 -0.03 9.73
N LEU A 11 10.81 1.18 9.68
CA LEU A 11 11.22 2.23 8.76
C LEU A 11 11.91 3.39 9.50
N GLN A 12 13.02 3.88 8.95
CA GLN A 12 13.74 5.05 9.46
C GLN A 12 13.76 6.22 8.46
N ASP A 13 13.55 5.93 7.18
CA ASP A 13 13.54 6.92 6.12
C ASP A 13 12.27 7.79 6.20
N PRO A 14 12.38 9.11 6.38
CA PRO A 14 11.24 10.01 6.45
C PRO A 14 10.31 9.94 5.24
N ARG A 15 10.84 9.68 4.04
CA ARG A 15 10.02 9.53 2.83
C ARG A 15 9.24 8.22 2.83
N ALA A 16 9.83 7.15 3.36
CA ALA A 16 9.15 5.87 3.53
C ALA A 16 7.99 5.99 4.54
N ILE A 17 8.26 6.68 5.65
CA ILE A 17 7.26 6.98 6.70
C ILE A 17 6.14 7.83 6.11
N ALA A 18 6.45 8.85 5.30
CA ALA A 18 5.44 9.69 4.66
C ALA A 18 4.55 8.91 3.69
N VAL A 19 5.11 8.00 2.89
CA VAL A 19 4.33 7.11 2.00
C VAL A 19 3.38 6.22 2.81
N LEU A 20 3.86 5.63 3.91
CA LEU A 20 3.03 4.76 4.76
C LEU A 20 1.96 5.54 5.52
N GLY A 21 2.27 6.75 5.99
CA GLY A 21 1.29 7.65 6.62
C GLY A 21 0.20 8.09 5.65
N HIS A 22 0.56 8.38 4.40
CA HIS A 22 -0.45 8.72 3.40
C HIS A 22 -1.33 7.51 3.04
N LEU A 23 -0.76 6.29 3.03
CA LEU A 23 -1.58 5.07 2.92
C LEU A 23 -2.55 4.96 4.10
N GLU A 24 -2.10 5.19 5.35
CA GLU A 24 -2.95 5.17 6.53
C GLU A 24 -4.11 6.17 6.43
N ASP A 25 -3.85 7.41 5.96
CA ASP A 25 -4.89 8.41 5.71
C ASP A 25 -5.93 7.92 4.70
N CYS A 26 -5.49 7.35 3.57
CA CYS A 26 -6.39 6.76 2.57
C CYS A 26 -7.24 5.62 3.16
N LEU A 27 -6.63 4.77 3.99
CA LEU A 27 -7.33 3.66 4.63
C LEU A 27 -8.32 4.12 5.69
N GLY A 28 -8.06 5.23 6.39
CA GLY A 28 -8.99 5.87 7.32
C GLY A 28 -10.27 6.36 6.64
N ALA A 29 -10.19 6.74 5.36
CA ALA A 29 -11.34 7.12 4.54
C ALA A 29 -12.06 5.91 3.90
N LEU A 30 -11.46 4.71 3.95
CA LEU A 30 -11.95 3.48 3.32
C LEU A 30 -12.16 2.38 4.38
N PRO A 31 -13.31 2.41 5.11
CA PRO A 31 -13.56 1.46 6.17
C PRO A 31 -13.60 0.03 5.63
N LEU A 32 -12.92 -0.87 6.34
CA LEU A 32 -12.88 -2.29 6.00
C LEU A 32 -14.26 -2.92 6.27
N ALA A 33 -14.87 -3.50 5.24
CA ALA A 33 -16.10 -4.26 5.39
C ALA A 33 -15.86 -5.50 6.25
N ALA A 34 -16.81 -5.84 7.14
CA ALA A 34 -16.66 -6.95 8.10
C ALA A 34 -16.40 -8.33 7.47
N SER A 35 -16.79 -8.53 6.20
CA SER A 35 -16.55 -9.76 5.44
C SER A 35 -15.18 -9.82 4.75
N LEU A 36 -14.35 -8.79 4.89
CA LEU A 36 -13.06 -8.66 4.23
C LEU A 36 -11.92 -8.60 5.25
N SER A 37 -10.74 -8.96 4.81
CA SER A 37 -9.47 -8.77 5.51
C SER A 37 -8.61 -7.79 4.73
N ARG A 38 -7.69 -7.06 5.40
CA ARG A 38 -6.79 -6.11 4.73
C ARG A 38 -5.34 -6.56 4.82
N GLY A 39 -4.72 -6.80 3.66
CA GLY A 39 -3.28 -6.97 3.51
C GLY A 39 -2.61 -5.63 3.28
N ILE A 40 -1.40 -5.43 3.81
CA ILE A 40 -0.61 -4.20 3.63
C ILE A 40 0.82 -4.61 3.24
N ALA A 41 1.50 -3.81 2.42
CA ALA A 41 2.89 -4.03 2.05
C ALA A 41 3.60 -2.69 1.86
N TYR A 42 4.91 -2.68 2.09
CA TYR A 42 5.80 -1.58 1.73
C TYR A 42 6.99 -2.15 0.97
N ALA A 43 7.42 -1.47 -0.07
CA ALA A 43 8.59 -1.83 -0.87
C ALA A 43 9.34 -0.58 -1.33
N GLN A 44 10.65 -0.74 -1.52
CA GLN A 44 11.51 0.26 -2.13
C GLN A 44 12.28 -0.38 -3.28
N TYR A 45 12.22 0.23 -4.47
CA TYR A 45 12.98 -0.22 -5.63
C TYR A 45 14.30 0.57 -5.74
N LYS A 46 15.37 -0.12 -6.21
CA LYS A 46 16.80 0.28 -6.21
C LYS A 46 17.07 1.80 -6.25
N ASN A 47 18.09 2.23 -5.49
CA ASN A 47 18.69 3.57 -5.49
C ASN A 47 17.80 4.73 -5.01
N GLU A 48 16.96 4.50 -4.01
CA GLU A 48 16.19 5.57 -3.33
C GLU A 48 15.16 6.31 -4.20
N MET A 49 14.96 5.90 -5.46
CA MET A 49 14.13 6.62 -6.42
C MET A 49 12.64 6.37 -6.23
N ASN A 50 12.25 5.16 -5.82
CA ASN A 50 10.83 4.80 -5.76
C ASN A 50 10.48 4.06 -4.47
N ARG A 51 9.49 4.58 -3.74
CA ARG A 51 8.94 4.02 -2.49
C ARG A 51 7.45 3.78 -2.71
N LEU A 52 6.99 2.59 -2.33
CA LEU A 52 5.64 2.14 -2.61
C LEU A 52 5.04 1.53 -1.35
N ALA A 53 3.82 1.93 -1.01
CA ALA A 53 2.98 1.21 -0.06
C ALA A 53 1.69 0.78 -0.74
N VAL A 54 1.25 -0.45 -0.46
CA VAL A 54 0.06 -1.05 -1.03
C VAL A 54 -0.81 -1.57 0.10
N ALA A 55 -2.12 -1.35 0.01
CA ALA A 55 -3.10 -2.06 0.80
C ALA A 55 -4.13 -2.73 -0.12
N VAL A 56 -4.57 -3.93 0.24
CA VAL A 56 -5.61 -4.64 -0.51
C VAL A 56 -6.59 -5.25 0.44
N ASP A 57 -7.86 -4.88 0.28
CA ASP A 57 -8.96 -5.62 0.88
C ASP A 57 -9.17 -6.92 0.11
N LEU A 58 -9.19 -8.04 0.81
CA LEU A 58 -9.30 -9.36 0.23
C LEU A 58 -10.27 -10.24 1.02
N ARG A 59 -10.83 -11.23 0.33
CA ARG A 59 -11.53 -12.35 0.97
C ARG A 59 -10.97 -13.66 0.43
N VAL A 60 -11.07 -14.69 1.25
CA VAL A 60 -10.86 -16.08 0.83
C VAL A 60 -12.25 -16.72 0.76
N THR A 61 -12.62 -17.26 -0.39
CA THR A 61 -13.91 -17.94 -0.57
C THR A 61 -13.85 -19.35 0.02
N ASP A 62 -15.02 -20.01 0.14
CA ASP A 62 -15.10 -21.39 0.61
C ASP A 62 -14.36 -22.38 -0.32
N ASP A 63 -14.22 -22.03 -1.61
CA ASP A 63 -13.43 -22.76 -2.60
C ASP A 63 -11.93 -22.42 -2.56
N ALA A 64 -11.47 -21.71 -1.51
CA ALA A 64 -10.11 -21.23 -1.32
C ALA A 64 -9.61 -20.25 -2.41
N ALA A 65 -10.51 -19.60 -3.15
CA ALA A 65 -10.14 -18.53 -4.06
C ALA A 65 -9.84 -17.23 -3.30
N VAL A 66 -8.80 -16.50 -3.71
CA VAL A 66 -8.47 -15.19 -3.14
C VAL A 66 -8.96 -14.09 -4.09
N GLU A 67 -9.89 -13.28 -3.61
CA GLU A 67 -10.42 -12.13 -4.36
C GLU A 67 -9.82 -10.84 -3.81
N LEU A 68 -9.30 -9.99 -4.69
CA LEU A 68 -8.78 -8.65 -4.37
C LEU A 68 -9.84 -7.61 -4.73
N ILE A 69 -10.29 -6.82 -3.75
CA ILE A 69 -11.47 -5.97 -3.90
C ILE A 69 -11.06 -4.51 -4.09
N ASN A 70 -10.32 -3.95 -3.12
CA ASN A 70 -9.95 -2.53 -3.10
C ASN A 70 -8.43 -2.39 -2.99
N PRO A 71 -7.69 -2.39 -4.11
CA PRO A 71 -6.28 -2.04 -4.07
C PRO A 71 -6.12 -0.53 -3.89
N VAL A 72 -5.30 -0.14 -2.92
CA VAL A 72 -4.83 1.23 -2.71
C VAL A 72 -3.33 1.21 -2.86
N VAL A 73 -2.82 2.07 -3.73
CA VAL A 73 -1.38 2.20 -4.02
C VAL A 73 -0.96 3.64 -3.77
N VAL A 74 0.05 3.81 -2.93
CA VAL A 74 0.69 5.11 -2.68
C VAL A 74 2.16 4.99 -3.07
N ALA A 75 2.60 5.86 -3.98
CA ALA A 75 3.96 5.86 -4.48
C ALA A 75 4.60 7.24 -4.36
N ASP A 76 5.82 7.28 -3.83
CA ASP A 76 6.74 8.41 -4.00
C ASP A 76 7.77 8.02 -5.08
N THR A 77 7.55 8.53 -6.28
CA THR A 77 8.34 8.28 -7.50
C THR A 77 9.34 9.41 -7.80
N GLY A 78 9.46 10.39 -6.91
CA GLY A 78 10.16 11.64 -7.19
C GLY A 78 9.43 12.48 -8.25
N SER A 79 9.98 12.54 -9.47
CA SER A 79 9.39 13.31 -10.57
C SER A 79 8.68 12.41 -11.56
N VAL A 80 7.38 12.66 -11.79
CA VAL A 80 6.58 11.96 -12.78
C VAL A 80 6.84 12.56 -14.16
N VAL A 81 7.58 11.85 -15.00
CA VAL A 81 7.88 12.27 -16.39
C VAL A 81 6.78 11.84 -17.35
N ASP A 82 6.24 10.63 -17.15
CA ASP A 82 5.11 10.07 -17.91
C ASP A 82 4.12 9.43 -16.93
N ARG A 83 2.94 10.03 -16.83
CA ARG A 83 1.89 9.57 -15.91
C ARG A 83 1.24 8.27 -16.40
N ALA A 84 0.98 8.14 -17.70
CA ALA A 84 0.32 6.95 -18.24
C ALA A 84 1.23 5.73 -18.16
N GLY A 85 2.53 5.92 -18.45
CA GLY A 85 3.54 4.88 -18.26
C GLY A 85 3.69 4.44 -16.81
N LEU A 86 3.57 5.38 -15.85
CA LEU A 86 3.59 5.07 -14.42
C LEU A 86 2.34 4.30 -13.97
N ASP A 87 1.16 4.74 -14.40
CA ASP A 87 -0.11 4.08 -14.06
C ASP A 87 -0.19 2.64 -14.62
N ALA A 88 0.50 2.36 -15.73
CA ALA A 88 0.55 1.00 -16.30
C ALA A 88 1.53 0.05 -15.58
N GLN A 89 2.45 0.58 -14.75
CA GLN A 89 3.46 -0.20 -14.04
C GLN A 89 3.08 -0.52 -12.59
N LEU A 90 2.13 0.22 -12.02
CA LEU A 90 1.64 0.10 -10.66
C LEU A 90 0.26 -0.57 -10.63
#